data_AF-A0A8J4M6G5-F1
#
_entry.id   AF-A0A8J4M6G5-F1
#
_cell.length_a   1.000
_cell.length_b   1.000
_cell.length_c   1.000
_cell.angle_alpha   90.00
_cell.angle_beta   90.00
_cell.angle_gamma   90.00
#
_symmetry.space_group_name_H-M   'P 1'
#
loop_
_entity.id
_entity.type
_entity.pdbx_description
1 polymer ?
#
loop_
_entity_poly.entity_id
_entity_poly.type
_entity_poly.pdbx_seq_one_letter_code
_entity_poly.pdbx_strand_id
1 'polypeptide(L)'
;MALDSPTKQETGGIAADRLRSLVERIERLEEEKKALTDDIRDVYAEAKSAGFDVKVLRQLIRLRRSQPAEIEEQETLLDLYRRALGM
;
A
#
# COMPACT_ATOMS: atom_id res chain seq x y z
N MET A 1 13.42 -60.26 1.76
CA MET A 1 12.00 -59.94 2.04
C MET A 1 11.99 -59.30 3.41
N ALA A 2 11.64 -58.02 3.65
CA ALA A 2 11.18 -56.93 2.81
C ALA A 2 11.83 -55.64 3.36
N LEU A 3 12.01 -54.65 2.49
CA LEU A 3 12.53 -53.33 2.85
C LEU A 3 11.45 -52.57 3.64
N ASP A 4 11.74 -52.23 4.90
CA ASP A 4 10.95 -51.22 5.62
C ASP A 4 11.24 -49.85 4.96
N SER A 5 10.22 -49.29 4.33
CA SER A 5 10.31 -48.03 3.60
C SER A 5 10.06 -46.89 4.59
N PRO A 6 10.88 -45.82 4.62
CA PRO A 6 10.64 -44.72 5.52
C PRO A 6 9.30 -44.06 5.17
N THR A 7 8.44 -43.98 6.18
CA THR A 7 7.12 -43.37 6.16
C THR A 7 7.16 -42.01 5.47
N LYS A 8 6.42 -41.91 4.35
CA LYS A 8 6.22 -40.69 3.57
C LYS A 8 5.42 -39.68 4.40
N GLN A 9 6.15 -38.94 5.23
CA GLN A 9 5.85 -37.62 5.77
C GLN A 9 4.37 -37.20 5.78
N GLU A 10 3.70 -37.46 6.91
CA GLU A 10 2.39 -36.86 7.27
C GLU A 10 2.46 -35.33 7.47
N THR A 11 3.64 -34.71 7.35
CA THR A 11 3.84 -33.26 7.40
C THR A 11 3.30 -32.52 6.17
N GLY A 12 3.00 -33.21 5.07
CA GLY A 12 2.57 -32.58 3.81
C GLY A 12 1.10 -32.14 3.77
N GLY A 13 0.19 -32.80 4.49
CA GLY A 13 -1.26 -32.56 4.37
C GLY A 13 -1.72 -31.27 5.07
N ILE A 14 -1.57 -31.21 6.39
CA ILE A 14 -2.04 -30.07 7.21
C ILE A 14 -1.27 -28.78 6.87
N ALA A 15 0.03 -28.89 6.56
CA ALA A 15 0.82 -27.75 6.15
C ALA A 15 0.41 -27.22 4.76
N ALA A 16 0.05 -28.10 3.82
CA ALA A 16 -0.43 -27.71 2.50
C ALA A 16 -1.83 -27.06 2.56
N ASP A 17 -2.74 -27.56 3.38
CA ASP A 17 -4.08 -26.98 3.54
C ASP A 17 -4.02 -25.59 4.18
N ARG A 18 -3.18 -25.42 5.21
CA ARG A 18 -2.94 -24.11 5.83
C ARG A 18 -2.30 -23.14 4.84
N LEU A 19 -1.32 -23.59 4.05
CA LEU A 19 -0.69 -22.78 3.02
C LEU A 19 -1.71 -22.35 1.95
N ARG A 20 -2.53 -23.29 1.45
CA ARG A 20 -3.60 -22.99 0.48
C ARG A 20 -4.56 -21.93 1.00
N SER A 21 -5.03 -22.09 2.24
CA SER A 21 -5.93 -21.10 2.87
C SER A 21 -5.29 -19.70 2.99
N LEU A 22 -3.99 -19.63 3.29
CA LEU A 22 -3.27 -18.34 3.32
C LEU A 22 -3.16 -17.72 1.93
N VAL A 23 -2.82 -18.51 0.91
CA VAL A 23 -2.69 -18.05 -0.49
C VAL A 23 -4.03 -17.51 -0.99
N GLU A 24 -5.12 -18.28 -0.85
CA GLU A 24 -6.46 -17.88 -1.31
C GLU A 24 -6.94 -16.58 -0.64
N ARG A 25 -6.62 -16.40 0.66
CA ARG A 25 -6.94 -15.16 1.38
C ARG A 25 -6.12 -13.98 0.87
N ILE A 26 -4.84 -14.18 0.56
CA ILE A 26 -3.96 -13.12 0.03
C ILE A 26 -4.41 -12.73 -1.38
N GLU A 27 -4.73 -13.70 -2.25
CA GLU A 27 -5.19 -13.44 -3.61
C GLU A 27 -6.47 -12.59 -3.61
N ARG A 28 -7.45 -12.94 -2.77
CA ARG A 28 -8.66 -12.14 -2.59
C ARG A 28 -8.35 -10.71 -2.13
N LEU A 29 -7.46 -10.55 -1.14
CA LEU A 29 -7.08 -9.22 -0.65
C LEU A 29 -6.34 -8.40 -1.72
N GLU A 30 -5.53 -9.03 -2.58
CA GLU A 30 -4.88 -8.35 -3.70
C GLU A 30 -5.88 -7.94 -4.79
N GLU A 31 -6.91 -8.75 -5.05
CA GLU A 31 -8.02 -8.39 -5.94
C GLU A 31 -8.81 -7.19 -5.40
N GLU A 32 -9.17 -7.21 -4.12
CA GLU A 32 -9.87 -6.09 -3.45
C GLU A 32 -9.02 -4.81 -3.48
N LYS A 33 -7.72 -4.92 -3.18
CA LYS A 33 -6.76 -3.81 -3.26
C LYS A 33 -6.62 -3.26 -4.68
N LYS A 34 -6.66 -4.13 -5.70
CA LYS A 34 -6.63 -3.71 -7.10
C LYS A 34 -7.89 -2.91 -7.44
N ALA A 35 -9.08 -3.42 -7.10
CA ALA A 35 -10.34 -2.73 -7.33
C ALA A 35 -10.34 -1.33 -6.68
N LEU A 36 -9.94 -1.24 -5.39
CA LEU A 36 -9.80 0.05 -4.70
C LEU A 36 -8.77 0.98 -5.36
N THR A 37 -7.67 0.43 -5.87
CA THR A 37 -6.67 1.24 -6.58
C THR A 37 -7.21 1.80 -7.89
N ASP A 38 -7.99 1.02 -8.61
CA ASP A 38 -8.62 1.44 -9.86
C ASP A 38 -9.70 2.50 -9.59
N ASP A 39 -10.54 2.33 -8.56
CA ASP A 39 -11.50 3.35 -8.13
C ASP A 39 -10.81 4.69 -7.78
N ILE A 40 -9.68 4.64 -7.06
CA ILE A 40 -8.89 5.84 -6.74
C ILE A 40 -8.35 6.51 -8.02
N ARG A 41 -7.95 5.71 -9.02
CA ARG A 41 -7.46 6.26 -10.31
C ARG A 41 -8.58 6.98 -11.05
N ASP A 42 -9.78 6.41 -11.05
CA ASP A 42 -10.94 7.01 -11.71
C ASP A 42 -11.34 8.33 -11.07
N VAL A 43 -11.31 8.43 -9.73
CA VAL A 43 -11.52 9.70 -9.02
C VAL A 43 -10.47 10.75 -9.40
N TYR A 44 -9.20 10.38 -9.52
CA TYR A 44 -8.19 11.32 -10.01
C TYR A 44 -8.39 11.73 -11.48
N ALA A 45 -8.91 10.82 -12.31
CA ALA A 45 -9.24 11.12 -13.71
C ALA A 45 -10.44 12.08 -13.82
N GLU A 46 -11.46 11.89 -12.99
CA GLU A 46 -12.59 12.81 -12.84
C GLU A 46 -12.11 14.19 -12.40
N ALA A 47 -11.30 14.27 -11.34
CA ALA A 47 -10.73 15.52 -10.85
C ALA A 47 -9.93 16.26 -11.93
N LYS A 48 -9.14 15.52 -12.73
CA LYS A 48 -8.43 16.09 -13.88
C LYS A 48 -9.39 16.67 -14.92
N SER A 49 -10.47 15.95 -15.21
CA SER A 49 -11.48 16.37 -16.19
C SER A 49 -12.28 17.60 -15.71
N ALA A 50 -12.44 17.74 -14.39
CA ALA A 50 -13.00 18.92 -13.74
C ALA A 50 -12.02 20.11 -13.63
N GLY A 51 -10.77 19.96 -14.10
CA GLY A 51 -9.78 21.03 -14.15
C GLY A 51 -8.84 21.14 -12.95
N PHE A 52 -8.84 20.17 -12.03
CA PHE A 52 -7.92 20.16 -10.89
C PHE A 52 -6.54 19.59 -11.25
N ASP A 53 -5.48 20.13 -10.63
CA ASP A 53 -4.13 19.56 -10.73
C ASP A 53 -4.00 18.30 -9.84
N VAL A 54 -3.87 17.15 -10.49
CA VAL A 54 -3.76 15.84 -9.83
C VAL A 54 -2.50 15.73 -8.96
N LYS A 55 -1.38 16.37 -9.32
CA LYS A 55 -0.15 16.34 -8.53
C LYS A 55 -0.34 17.09 -7.22
N VAL A 56 -0.99 18.26 -7.27
CA VAL A 56 -1.31 19.05 -6.08
C VAL A 56 -2.30 18.29 -5.18
N LEU A 57 -3.32 17.65 -5.75
CA LEU A 57 -4.24 16.81 -4.96
C LEU A 57 -3.54 15.66 -4.23
N ARG A 58 -2.57 14.99 -4.88
CA ARG A 58 -1.77 13.93 -4.24
C ARG A 58 -0.93 14.48 -3.07
N GLN A 59 -0.34 15.65 -3.24
CA GLN A 59 0.39 16.33 -2.16
C GLN A 59 -0.55 16.67 -1.00
N LEU A 60 -1.74 17.23 -1.30
CA LEU A 60 -2.74 17.57 -0.28
C LEU A 60 -3.19 16.33 0.51
N ILE A 61 -3.46 15.21 -0.15
CA ILE A 61 -3.84 13.96 0.52
C ILE A 61 -2.71 13.43 1.41
N ARG A 62 -1.44 13.55 0.96
CA ARG A 62 -0.29 13.19 1.78
C ARG A 62 -0.20 14.06 3.04
N LEU A 63 -0.30 15.38 2.88
CA LEU A 63 -0.30 16.32 4.00
C LEU A 63 -1.43 16.01 4.98
N ARG A 64 -2.65 15.73 4.50
CA ARG A 64 -3.80 15.36 5.34
C ARG A 64 -3.62 14.06 6.13
N ARG A 65 -2.68 13.19 5.75
CA ARG A 65 -2.35 11.94 6.47
C ARG A 65 -1.26 12.14 7.53
N SER A 66 -0.48 13.22 7.43
CA SER A 66 0.55 13.54 8.41
C SER A 66 -0.04 14.14 9.69
N GLN A 67 0.67 14.02 10.80
CA GLN A 67 0.25 14.65 12.05
C GLN A 67 0.45 16.16 11.98
N PRO A 68 -0.43 17.00 12.55
CA PRO A 68 -0.31 18.45 12.49
C PRO A 68 1.06 18.99 12.93
N ALA A 69 1.64 18.42 13.99
CA ALA A 69 2.95 18.80 14.49
C ALA A 69 4.09 18.51 13.50
N GLU A 70 4.02 17.39 12.77
CA GLU A 70 5.03 17.02 11.76
C GLU A 70 4.97 17.97 10.55
N ILE A 71 3.75 18.42 10.19
CA ILE A 71 3.55 19.40 9.13
C ILE A 71 4.15 20.75 9.54
N GLU A 72 3.84 21.22 10.75
CA GLU A 72 4.31 22.51 11.27
C GLU A 72 5.85 22.56 11.39
N GLU A 73 6.46 21.47 11.86
CA GLU A 73 7.93 21.34 11.92
C GLU A 73 8.55 21.41 10.52
N GLN A 74 7.99 20.67 9.55
CA GLN A 74 8.48 20.69 8.16
C GLN A 74 8.31 22.07 7.51
N GLU A 75 7.20 22.75 7.74
CA GLU A 75 6.96 24.11 7.22
C GLU A 75 7.95 25.11 7.82
N THR A 76 8.20 25.02 9.13
CA THR A 76 9.19 25.86 9.82
C THR A 76 10.60 25.69 9.25
N LEU A 77 11.02 24.43 9.03
CA LEU A 77 12.32 24.13 8.44
C LEU A 77 12.42 24.59 6.97
N LEU A 78 11.35 24.40 6.20
CA LEU A 78 11.30 24.83 4.80
C LEU A 78 11.43 26.35 4.68
N ASP A 79 10.73 27.10 5.53
CA ASP A 79 10.80 28.56 5.56
C ASP A 79 12.17 29.06 5.99
N LEU A 80 12.81 28.41 6.97
CA LEU A 80 14.19 28.72 7.34
C LEU A 80 15.15 28.55 6.16
N TYR A 81 15.03 27.44 5.42
CA TYR A 81 15.89 27.17 4.26
C TYR A 81 15.60 28.11 3.09
N ARG A 82 14.34 28.47 2.84
CA ARG A 82 13.98 29.48 1.83
C ARG A 82 14.63 30.82 2.13
N ARG A 83 14.51 31.30 3.37
CA ARG A 83 15.15 32.55 3.82
C ARG A 83 16.67 32.50 3.65
N ALA A 84 17.29 31.38 4.02
CA ALA A 84 18.74 31.20 3.86
C ALA A 84 19.20 31.23 2.39
N LEU A 85 18.34 30.79 1.47
CA LEU A 85 18.58 30.79 0.02
C LEU A 85 18.09 32.08 -0.68
N GLY A 86 17.44 33.00 0.04
CA GLY A 86 16.86 34.21 -0.52
C GLY A 86 15.65 33.99 -1.43
N MET A 87 14.90 32.90 -1.20
CA MET A 87 13.64 32.56 -1.88
C MET A 87 12.42 33.07 -1.13
#